data_AF-A0ABD6EVA1-F1
#
_entry.id   AF-A0ABD6EVA1-F1
#
_cell.length_a   1.000
_cell.length_b   1.000
_cell.length_c   1.000
_cell.angle_alpha   90.00
_cell.angle_beta   90.00
_cell.angle_gamma   90.00
#
_symmetry.space_group_name_H-M   'P 1'
#
loop_
_entity.id
_entity.type
_entity.pdbx_description
1 polymer ?
#
loop_
_entity_poly.entity_id
_entity_poly.type
_entity_poly.pdbx_seq_one_letter_code
_entity_poly.pdbx_strand_id
1 'polypeptide(L)' 'MNRLCFLQLTDSYSMNPAASVSGLYFANPKSEYFCVGKIDRDQVKDYATRKNQTPEETEKWLNPTLGYNPD' A
#
# COMPACT_ATOMS: atom_id res chain seq x y z
N MET A 1 -21.94 3.45 -13.17
CA MET A 1 -21.06 4.05 -12.15
C MET A 1 -20.55 5.37 -12.72
N ASN A 2 -20.98 6.52 -12.20
CA ASN A 2 -20.56 7.82 -12.73
C ASN A 2 -19.13 8.14 -12.25
N ARG A 3 -18.27 8.52 -13.18
CA ARG A 3 -16.88 8.90 -12.91
C ARG A 3 -16.84 10.39 -12.55
N LEU A 4 -16.45 10.71 -11.32
CA LEU A 4 -16.45 12.08 -10.79
C LEU A 4 -15.27 12.93 -11.28
N CYS A 5 -14.15 12.29 -11.62
CA CYS A 5 -12.96 12.98 -12.14
C CYS A 5 -12.22 12.10 -13.16
N PHE A 6 -11.38 12.72 -13.98
CA PHE A 6 -10.64 12.05 -15.04
C PHE A 6 -9.37 11.30 -14.56
N LEU A 7 -9.10 11.28 -13.25
CA LEU A 7 -7.91 10.65 -12.65
C LEU A 7 -7.86 9.14 -12.87
N GLN A 8 -6.73 8.65 -13.37
CA GLN A 8 -6.44 7.23 -13.58
C GLN A 8 -5.27 6.78 -12.71
N LEU A 9 -5.26 5.48 -12.38
CA LEU A 9 -4.10 4.81 -11.80
C LEU A 9 -3.43 3.98 -12.90
N THR A 10 -2.10 4.04 -12.98
CA THR A 10 -1.31 3.13 -13.81
C THR A 10 -1.26 1.73 -13.18
N ASP A 11 -0.70 0.75 -13.89
CA ASP A 11 -0.49 -0.60 -13.35
C ASP A 11 0.42 -0.62 -12.11
N SER A 12 1.22 0.44 -11.91
CA SER A 12 2.07 0.66 -10.73
C SER A 12 1.42 1.54 -9.66
N TYR A 13 0.12 1.85 -9.79
CA TYR A 13 -0.65 2.74 -8.91
C TYR A 13 -0.18 4.21 -8.86
N SER A 14 0.59 4.66 -9.84
CA SER A 14 0.88 6.08 -10.01
C SER A 14 -0.37 6.80 -10.50
N MET A 15 -0.60 8.03 -10.04
CA MET A 15 -1.74 8.84 -10.48
C MET A 15 -1.43 9.58 -11.79
N ASN A 16 -2.41 9.61 -12.70
CA ASN A 16 -2.39 10.41 -13.93
C ASN A 16 -3.62 11.34 -13.95
N PRO A 17 -3.47 12.68 -13.99
CA PRO A 17 -2.23 13.46 -14.20
C PRO A 17 -1.27 13.42 -13.01
N ALA A 18 0.02 13.67 -13.27
CA ALA A 18 1.06 13.67 -12.24
C ALA A 18 0.83 14.70 -11.12
N ALA A 19 0.18 15.83 -11.45
CA ALA A 19 -0.27 16.82 -10.48
C ALA A 19 -1.56 16.37 -9.75
N SER A 20 -1.49 15.25 -9.04
CA SER A 20 -2.60 14.67 -8.28
C SER A 20 -2.16 14.32 -6.85
N VAL A 21 -3.10 14.40 -5.90
CA VAL A 21 -2.91 13.98 -4.51
C VAL A 21 -4.12 13.13 -4.11
N SER A 22 -3.88 12.02 -3.39
CA SER A 22 -4.92 11.21 -2.75
C SER A 22 -4.45 10.74 -1.38
N GLY A 23 -5.39 10.41 -0.50
CA GLY A 23 -5.10 9.98 0.87
C GLY A 23 -6.35 9.66 1.67
N LEU A 24 -6.15 9.26 2.92
CA LEU A 24 -7.21 8.96 3.88
C LEU A 24 -7.26 10.04 4.96
N TYR A 25 -8.46 10.34 5.47
CA TYR A 25 -8.65 11.26 6.58
C TYR A 25 -8.83 10.48 7.89
N PHE A 26 -8.05 10.83 8.92
CA PHE A 26 -8.17 10.32 10.28
C PHE A 26 -8.51 11.48 11.21
N ALA A 27 -9.60 11.37 11.98
CA ALA A 27 -10.11 12.46 12.83
C ALA A 27 -9.75 12.31 14.32
N ASN A 28 -9.01 11.26 14.70
CA ASN A 28 -8.64 11.02 16.09
C ASN A 28 -7.62 12.09 16.53
N PRO A 29 -7.80 12.80 17.67
CA PRO A 29 -6.88 13.84 18.11
C PRO A 29 -5.47 13.35 18.43
N LYS A 30 -5.27 12.03 18.55
CA LYS A 30 -3.97 11.39 18.76
C LYS A 30 -3.38 10.78 17.48
N SER A 31 -4.03 10.95 16.31
CA SER A 31 -3.46 10.43 15.07
C SER A 31 -2.25 11.25 14.65
N GLU A 32 -1.17 10.56 14.34
CA GLU A 32 0.06 11.18 13.84
C GLU A 32 0.67 10.32 12.72
N TYR A 33 1.52 10.93 11.90
CA TYR A 33 2.30 10.19 10.92
C TYR A 33 3.41 9.43 11.63
N PHE A 34 3.54 8.15 11.31
CA PHE A 34 4.64 7.31 11.79
C PHE A 34 5.13 6.38 10.69
N CYS A 35 6.38 5.94 10.81
CA CYS A 35 6.95 4.94 9.92
C CYS A 35 6.54 3.54 10.38
N VAL A 36 6.04 2.71 9.45
CA VAL A 36 5.69 1.31 9.76
C VAL A 36 6.92 0.49 10.15
N GLY A 37 8.10 0.81 9.59
CA GLY A 37 9.34 0.10 9.87
C GLY A 37 9.51 -1.18 9.03
N LYS A 38 10.39 -2.06 9.49
CA LYS A 38 10.64 -3.36 8.85
C LYS A 38 9.61 -4.38 9.34
N ILE A 39 9.11 -5.22 8.43
CA ILE A 39 8.13 -6.27 8.73
C ILE A 39 8.71 -7.67 8.43
N ASP A 40 8.30 -8.65 9.23
CA ASP A 40 8.72 -10.04 9.09
C ASP A 40 7.77 -10.86 8.23
N ARG A 41 8.21 -12.07 7.88
CA ARG A 41 7.55 -12.95 6.91
C ARG A 41 6.16 -13.41 7.37
N ASP A 42 5.93 -13.48 8.68
CA ASP A 42 4.62 -13.80 9.26
C ASP A 42 3.59 -12.70 8.99
N GLN A 43 3.96 -11.43 9.19
CA GLN A 43 3.10 -10.28 8.90
C GLN A 43 2.78 -10.16 7.41
N VAL A 44 3.75 -10.46 6.53
CA VAL A 44 3.53 -10.52 5.08
C VAL A 44 2.48 -11.58 4.72
N LYS A 45 2.59 -12.80 5.26
CA LYS A 45 1.64 -13.90 5.00
C LYS A 45 0.23 -13.57 5.48
N ASP A 46 0.12 -12.97 6.66
CA ASP A 46 -1.17 -12.52 7.20
C ASP A 46 -1.79 -11.40 6.35
N TYR A 47 -0.99 -10.41 5.92
CA TYR A 47 -1.46 -9.34 5.05
C TYR A 47 -1.89 -9.85 3.67
N ALA A 48 -1.10 -10.75 3.06
CA ALA A 48 -1.42 -11.41 1.80
C ALA A 48 -2.79 -12.10 1.87
N THR A 49 -3.03 -12.85 2.96
CA THR A 49 -4.32 -13.53 3.21
C THR A 49 -5.47 -12.53 3.29
N ARG A 50 -5.34 -11.46 4.08
CA ARG A 50 -6.38 -10.42 4.21
C ARG A 50 -6.68 -9.70 2.90
N LYS A 51 -5.68 -9.61 2.02
CA LYS A 51 -5.77 -8.96 0.71
C LYS A 51 -6.18 -9.91 -0.42
N ASN A 52 -6.30 -11.22 -0.16
CA ASN A 52 -6.47 -12.26 -1.17
C ASN A 52 -5.36 -12.22 -2.24
N GLN A 53 -4.12 -12.03 -1.81
CA GLN A 53 -2.91 -12.02 -2.65
C GLN A 53 -2.01 -13.18 -2.26
N THR A 54 -1.06 -13.53 -3.14
CA THR A 54 0.00 -14.45 -2.74
C THR A 54 1.08 -13.73 -1.92
N PRO A 55 1.87 -14.44 -1.10
CA PRO A 55 3.01 -13.85 -0.41
C PRO A 55 3.98 -13.17 -1.37
N GLU A 56 4.26 -13.77 -2.53
CA GLU A 56 5.21 -13.25 -3.52
C GLU A 56 4.70 -11.93 -4.14
N GLU A 57 3.40 -11.84 -4.44
CA GLU A 57 2.80 -10.58 -4.90
C GLU A 57 2.89 -9.51 -3.82
N THR A 58 2.66 -9.88 -2.56
CA THR A 58 2.74 -8.97 -1.43
C THR A 58 4.18 -8.47 -1.20
N GLU A 59 5.16 -9.36 -1.28
CA GLU A 59 6.59 -9.05 -1.19
C GLU A 59 7.03 -8.09 -2.30
N LYS A 60 6.50 -8.24 -3.52
CA LYS A 60 6.74 -7.30 -4.62
C LYS A 60 6.29 -5.87 -4.26
N TRP A 61 5.10 -5.70 -3.68
CA TRP A 61 4.58 -4.39 -3.31
C TRP A 61 5.23 -3.81 -2.05
N LEU A 62 5.64 -4.66 -1.11
CA LEU A 62 6.19 -4.27 0.19
C LEU A 62 7.72 -4.33 0.26
N ASN A 63 8.41 -4.57 -0.86
CA ASN A 63 9.86 -4.80 -0.93
C ASN A 63 10.70 -3.85 -0.04
N PRO A 64 10.51 -2.51 -0.07
CA PRO A 64 11.30 -1.59 0.76
C PRO A 64 11.13 -1.79 2.27
N THR A 65 9.99 -2.36 2.68
CA THR A 65 9.61 -2.58 4.08
C THR A 65 9.96 -3.99 4.59
N LEU A 66 10.41 -4.91 3.74
CA LEU A 66 10.77 -6.26 4.19
C LEU A 66 12.00 -6.22 5.12
N GLY A 67 11.86 -6.86 6.29
CA GLY A 67 12.92 -7.08 7.27
C GLY A 67 13.77 -8.33 7.01
N TYR A 68 13.46 -9.06 5.93
CA TYR A 68 14.11 -10.29 5.51
C TYR A 68 14.36 -10.26 3.99
N ASN A 69 15.19 -11.17 3.49
CA ASN A 69 15.36 -11.36 2.05
C ASN A 69 14.29 -12.33 1.54
N PRO A 70 13.38 -11.92 0.65
CA PRO A 70 12.49 -12.84 -0.05
C PRO A 70 13.30 -13.69 -1.03
N ASP A 71 12.75 -14.86 -1.37
CA ASP A 71 13.39 -15.84 -2.26
C ASP A 71 13.15 -15.50 -3.75
#